data_AF-A0A0D1Z4K7-F1
#
_entry.id   AF-A0A0D1Z4K7-F1
#
_cell.length_a   1.000
_cell.length_b   1.000
_cell.length_c   1.000
_cell.angle_alpha   90.00
_cell.angle_beta   90.00
_cell.angle_gamma   90.00
#
_symmetry.space_group_name_H-M   'P 1'
#
loop_
_entity.id
_entity.type
_entity.pdbx_description
1 polymer ?
#
loop_
_entity_poly.entity_id
_entity_poly.type
_entity_poly.pdbx_seq_one_letter_code
_entity_poly.pdbx_strand_id
1 'polypeptide(L)'
;MPHAAPSREAPTTNTDLSAGAELRLGEYADEPTLNTSEARIILLKTLSTRAARGLHYEETETTTKTRDYLEIFAVFKELAEAQQVEGIIDSYGKGLERFEKSQLGSLVPTSAEEAKALIPSLERKVENGTLSDEELEGICRELQRLKRQAQL
;
A
#
# COMPACT_ATOMS: atom_id res chain seq x y z
N MET A 1 45.43 18.29 -18.09
CA MET A 1 45.08 17.32 -17.04
C MET A 1 43.81 16.60 -17.47
N PRO A 2 43.81 15.27 -17.67
CA PRO A 2 42.58 14.54 -17.95
C PRO A 2 41.70 14.57 -16.69
N HIS A 3 40.44 14.97 -16.83
CA HIS A 3 39.46 14.95 -15.76
C HIS A 3 39.09 13.48 -15.50
N ALA A 4 39.40 12.97 -14.31
CA ALA A 4 38.99 11.63 -13.91
C ALA A 4 37.46 11.57 -13.99
N ALA A 5 36.93 10.53 -14.64
CA ALA A 5 35.50 10.27 -14.63
C ALA A 5 35.01 10.24 -13.17
N PRO A 6 33.85 10.86 -12.86
CA PRO A 6 33.32 10.82 -11.50
C PRO A 6 33.23 9.36 -11.06
N SER A 7 33.76 9.08 -9.86
CA SER A 7 33.69 7.76 -9.25
C SER A 7 32.23 7.35 -9.22
N ARG A 8 31.86 6.34 -10.01
CA ARG A 8 30.53 5.74 -9.90
C ARG A 8 30.52 5.08 -8.52
N GLU A 9 29.74 5.64 -7.60
CA GLU A 9 29.55 5.05 -6.28
C GLU A 9 29.28 3.55 -6.46
N ALA A 10 30.00 2.72 -5.70
CA ALA A 10 29.76 1.28 -5.71
C ALA A 10 28.26 1.08 -5.45
N PRO A 11 27.56 0.20 -6.20
CA PRO A 11 26.12 0.03 -6.05
C PRO A 11 25.81 -0.22 -4.58
N THR A 12 25.25 0.79 -3.93
CA THR A 12 24.90 0.78 -2.50
C THR A 12 23.76 -0.20 -2.35
N THR A 13 23.99 -1.35 -1.69
CA THR A 13 23.06 -2.20 -0.89
C THR A 13 21.61 -2.48 -1.34
N ASN A 14 21.12 -1.91 -2.44
CA ASN A 14 19.77 -1.97 -3.01
C ASN A 14 19.63 -3.13 -4.02
N THR A 15 20.61 -4.01 -4.12
CA THR A 15 20.59 -5.11 -5.09
C THR A 15 19.75 -6.32 -4.66
N ASP A 16 19.28 -6.38 -3.41
CA ASP A 16 18.43 -7.47 -2.90
C ASP A 16 17.17 -6.93 -2.21
N LEU A 17 16.50 -5.96 -2.86
CA LEU A 17 15.19 -5.50 -2.42
C LEU A 17 14.14 -6.58 -2.69
N SER A 18 13.34 -6.91 -1.68
CA SER A 18 12.35 -7.98 -1.76
C SER A 18 11.18 -7.69 -0.82
N ALA A 19 9.96 -7.96 -1.31
CA ALA A 19 8.73 -7.95 -0.52
C ALA A 19 8.12 -9.36 -0.49
N GLY A 20 8.94 -10.35 -0.15
CA GLY A 20 8.54 -11.76 -0.01
C GLY A 20 8.18 -12.12 1.43
N ALA A 21 8.54 -13.33 1.86
CA ALA A 21 8.39 -13.74 3.26
C ALA A 21 9.23 -12.89 4.23
N GLU A 22 10.31 -12.31 3.74
CA GLU A 22 11.11 -11.30 4.43
C GLU A 22 10.95 -9.97 3.72
N LEU A 23 10.63 -8.93 4.47
CA LEU A 23 10.59 -7.57 3.94
C LEU A 23 12.00 -6.99 3.96
N ARG A 24 12.60 -6.90 2.76
CA ARG A 24 13.87 -6.22 2.48
C ARG A 24 13.56 -5.01 1.63
N LEU A 25 13.01 -3.98 2.26
CA LEU A 25 12.57 -2.76 1.57
C LEU A 25 13.70 -1.71 1.44
N GLY A 26 14.86 -1.94 2.07
CA GLY A 26 15.99 -1.02 2.01
C GLY A 26 15.62 0.34 2.59
N GLU A 27 15.87 1.41 1.82
CA GLU A 27 15.50 2.77 2.20
C GLU A 27 13.98 3.00 2.30
N TYR A 28 13.16 2.12 1.71
CA TYR A 28 11.70 2.25 1.72
C TYR A 28 11.02 1.59 2.93
N ALA A 29 11.77 1.04 3.88
CA ALA A 29 11.21 0.29 5.01
C ALA A 29 10.30 1.14 5.90
N ASP A 30 10.68 2.39 6.17
CA ASP A 30 9.96 3.30 7.05
C ASP A 30 9.14 4.37 6.31
N GLU A 31 9.09 4.29 4.98
CA GLU A 31 8.39 5.29 4.16
C GLU A 31 6.86 5.14 4.26
N PRO A 32 6.10 6.24 4.15
CA PRO A 32 4.64 6.19 4.06
C PRO A 32 4.21 5.38 2.84
N THR A 33 3.33 4.41 3.06
CA THR A 33 2.76 3.58 2.01
C THR A 33 1.31 3.98 1.75
N LEU A 34 0.84 3.71 0.53
CA LEU A 34 -0.54 3.97 0.12
C LEU A 34 -1.14 2.68 -0.41
N ASN A 35 -2.35 2.35 0.06
CA ASN A 35 -3.18 1.36 -0.62
C ASN A 35 -3.80 1.98 -1.90
N THR A 36 -4.36 1.14 -2.77
CA THR A 36 -4.95 1.59 -4.05
C THR A 36 -6.04 2.65 -3.88
N SER A 37 -6.85 2.53 -2.83
CA SER A 37 -7.89 3.49 -2.48
C SER A 37 -7.34 4.85 -2.05
N GLU A 38 -6.36 4.87 -1.16
CA GLU A 38 -5.68 6.09 -0.71
C GLU A 38 -4.97 6.79 -1.87
N ALA A 39 -4.22 6.02 -2.66
CA ALA A 39 -3.51 6.53 -3.83
C ALA A 39 -4.48 7.18 -4.82
N ARG A 40 -5.65 6.56 -5.07
CA ARG A 40 -6.70 7.14 -5.92
C ARG A 40 -7.16 8.49 -5.39
N ILE A 41 -7.54 8.54 -4.11
CA ILE A 41 -8.09 9.74 -3.47
C ILE A 41 -7.07 10.88 -3.51
N ILE A 42 -5.81 10.59 -3.16
CA ILE A 42 -4.73 11.58 -3.16
C ILE A 42 -4.45 12.08 -4.57
N LEU A 43 -4.39 11.20 -5.57
CA LEU A 43 -4.16 11.58 -6.96
C LEU A 43 -5.27 12.51 -7.46
N LEU A 44 -6.54 12.09 -7.34
CA LEU A 44 -7.68 12.89 -7.81
C LEU A 44 -7.77 14.25 -7.10
N LYS A 45 -7.53 14.28 -5.78
CA LYS A 45 -7.51 15.52 -5.00
C LYS A 45 -6.36 16.45 -5.41
N THR A 46 -5.19 15.88 -5.73
CA THR A 46 -4.03 16.64 -6.19
C THR A 46 -4.30 17.28 -7.56
N LEU A 47 -4.84 16.50 -8.49
CA LEU A 47 -5.16 16.97 -9.84
C LEU A 47 -6.24 18.05 -9.80
N SER A 48 -7.31 17.86 -9.02
CA SER A 48 -8.38 18.86 -8.88
C SER A 48 -7.88 20.15 -8.24
N THR A 49 -7.02 20.05 -7.21
CA THR A 49 -6.43 21.21 -6.54
C THR A 49 -5.52 22.00 -7.48
N ARG A 50 -4.72 21.32 -8.33
CA ARG A 50 -3.88 21.98 -9.33
C ARG A 50 -4.71 22.70 -10.38
N ALA A 51 -5.75 22.05 -10.89
CA ALA A 51 -6.68 22.65 -11.85
C ALA A 51 -7.38 23.90 -11.28
N ALA A 52 -7.86 23.83 -10.03
CA ALA A 52 -8.50 24.96 -9.35
C ALA A 52 -7.55 26.16 -9.14
N ARG A 53 -6.23 25.92 -9.06
CA ARG A 53 -5.21 26.96 -8.96
C ARG A 53 -4.73 27.48 -10.32
N GLY A 54 -5.31 27.00 -11.43
CA GLY A 54 -4.87 27.35 -12.79
C GLY A 54 -3.46 26.87 -13.12
N LEU A 55 -2.92 25.90 -12.35
CA LEU A 55 -1.62 25.31 -12.64
C LEU A 55 -1.79 24.34 -13.80
N HIS A 56 -1.22 24.70 -14.95
CA HIS A 56 -1.12 23.78 -16.08
C HIS A 56 -0.24 22.60 -15.67
N TYR A 57 -0.81 21.40 -15.70
CA TYR A 57 -0.04 20.18 -15.59
C TYR A 57 -0.24 19.40 -16.89
N GLU A 58 0.86 18.89 -17.43
CA GLU A 58 0.80 17.98 -18.58
C GLU A 58 0.56 16.58 -18.02
N GLU A 59 -0.58 15.99 -18.36
CA GLU A 59 -0.89 14.63 -17.93
C GLU A 59 -0.04 13.65 -18.74
N THR A 60 1.00 13.11 -18.11
CA THR A 60 1.86 12.12 -18.75
C THR A 60 1.11 10.81 -18.94
N GLU A 61 1.51 10.01 -19.92
CA GLU A 61 0.91 8.69 -20.16
C GLU A 61 0.92 7.81 -18.91
N THR A 62 2.00 7.85 -18.12
CA THR A 62 2.08 7.16 -16.82
C THR A 62 1.01 7.64 -15.86
N THR A 63 0.81 8.95 -15.72
CA THR A 63 -0.21 9.53 -14.82
C THR A 63 -1.61 9.08 -15.23
N THR A 64 -1.92 9.15 -16.53
CA THR A 64 -3.20 8.69 -17.08
C THR A 64 -3.44 7.22 -16.77
N LYS A 65 -2.47 6.35 -17.08
CA LYS A 65 -2.60 4.91 -16.84
C LYS A 65 -2.71 4.57 -15.36
N THR A 66 -1.95 5.25 -14.50
CA THR A 66 -2.05 5.07 -13.04
C THR A 66 -3.42 5.51 -12.54
N ARG A 67 -3.95 6.65 -13.00
CA ARG A 67 -5.30 7.10 -12.65
C ARG A 67 -6.35 6.07 -13.06
N ASP A 68 -6.30 5.58 -14.30
CA ASP A 68 -7.27 4.63 -14.82
C ASP A 68 -7.20 3.28 -14.08
N TYR A 69 -5.99 2.80 -13.77
CA TYR A 69 -5.78 1.62 -12.91
C TYR A 69 -6.42 1.82 -11.53
N LEU A 70 -6.13 2.94 -10.87
CA LEU A 70 -6.67 3.24 -9.54
C LEU A 70 -8.19 3.39 -9.57
N GLU A 71 -8.77 3.96 -10.63
CA GLU A 71 -10.22 4.09 -10.78
C GLU A 71 -10.94 2.73 -10.89
N ILE A 72 -10.28 1.74 -11.49
CA ILE A 72 -10.79 0.38 -11.67
C ILE A 72 -10.59 -0.46 -10.40
N PHE A 73 -9.41 -0.40 -9.78
CA PHE A 73 -8.99 -1.34 -8.73
C PHE A 73 -9.09 -0.79 -7.31
N ALA A 74 -9.34 0.51 -7.11
CA ALA A 74 -9.65 1.02 -5.78
C ALA A 74 -10.99 0.43 -5.30
N VAL A 75 -10.93 -0.24 -4.16
CA VAL A 75 -12.11 -0.90 -3.56
C VAL A 75 -12.98 0.13 -2.83
N PHE A 76 -12.35 1.00 -2.05
CA PHE A 76 -12.99 2.04 -1.25
C PHE A 76 -12.74 3.39 -1.92
N LYS A 77 -13.80 4.05 -2.42
CA LYS A 77 -13.65 5.25 -3.25
C LYS A 77 -13.84 6.53 -2.46
N GLU A 78 -14.51 6.44 -1.32
CA GLU A 78 -14.78 7.57 -0.45
C GLU A 78 -13.73 7.70 0.66
N LEU A 79 -13.42 8.95 1.03
CA LEU A 79 -12.43 9.23 2.07
C LEU A 79 -12.80 8.59 3.42
N ALA A 80 -14.10 8.61 3.76
CA ALA A 80 -14.58 8.03 5.01
C ALA A 80 -14.38 6.50 5.06
N GLU A 81 -14.51 5.82 3.93
CA GLU A 81 -14.28 4.38 3.83
C GLU A 81 -12.79 4.05 3.94
N ALA A 82 -11.93 4.81 3.24
CA ALA A 82 -10.48 4.64 3.32
C ALA A 82 -9.96 4.85 4.76
N GLN A 83 -10.49 5.83 5.48
CA GLN A 83 -10.17 6.05 6.90
C GLN A 83 -10.67 4.91 7.80
N GLN A 84 -11.81 4.30 7.47
CA GLN A 84 -12.30 3.13 8.20
C GLN A 84 -11.42 1.90 7.96
N VAL A 85 -10.90 1.71 6.74
CA VAL A 85 -9.91 0.65 6.44
C VAL A 85 -8.67 0.80 7.31
N GLU A 86 -8.10 2.00 7.37
CA GLU A 86 -6.94 2.30 8.21
C GLU A 86 -7.24 1.99 9.69
N GLY A 87 -8.39 2.46 10.19
CA GLY A 87 -8.83 2.19 11.57
C GLY A 87 -9.04 0.70 11.88
N ILE A 88 -9.58 -0.07 10.94
CA ILE A 88 -9.71 -1.53 11.09
C ILE A 88 -8.32 -2.15 11.19
N ILE A 89 -7.43 -1.88 10.25
CA ILE A 89 -6.09 -2.48 10.21
C ILE A 89 -5.28 -2.10 11.45
N ASP A 90 -5.33 -0.84 11.90
CA ASP A 90 -4.60 -0.40 13.09
C ASP A 90 -5.16 -0.97 14.41
N SER A 91 -6.44 -1.34 14.44
CA SER A 91 -7.07 -1.92 15.64
C SER A 91 -6.56 -3.32 15.96
N TYR A 92 -6.26 -4.11 14.93
CA TYR A 92 -5.75 -5.49 15.04
C TYR A 92 -4.24 -5.59 14.79
N GLY A 93 -3.69 -4.72 13.94
CA GLY A 93 -2.36 -4.87 13.34
C GLY A 93 -1.29 -3.92 13.88
N LYS A 94 -1.21 -3.75 15.21
CA LYS A 94 -0.23 -2.82 15.83
C LYS A 94 1.23 -3.17 15.51
N GLY A 95 1.53 -4.43 15.24
CA GLY A 95 2.87 -4.92 14.88
C GLY A 95 3.12 -5.12 13.38
N LEU A 96 2.16 -4.73 12.53
CA LEU A 96 2.29 -4.82 11.07
C LEU A 96 3.15 -3.69 10.52
N GLU A 97 3.99 -4.01 9.54
CA GLU A 97 4.73 -3.01 8.78
C GLU A 97 3.79 -2.19 7.89
N ARG A 98 4.18 -0.95 7.56
CA ARG A 98 3.38 -0.06 6.69
C ARG A 98 3.03 -0.73 5.35
N PHE A 99 4.00 -1.42 4.76
CA PHE A 99 3.81 -2.23 3.56
C PHE A 99 2.67 -3.24 3.70
N GLU A 100 2.66 -4.03 4.77
CA GLU A 100 1.65 -5.06 5.03
C GLU A 100 0.26 -4.46 5.18
N LYS A 101 0.17 -3.34 5.90
CA LYS A 101 -1.09 -2.59 6.06
C LYS A 101 -1.63 -2.12 4.71
N SER A 102 -0.79 -1.54 3.86
CA SER A 102 -1.22 -1.08 2.53
C SER A 102 -1.57 -2.24 1.59
N GLN A 103 -0.89 -3.39 1.70
CA GLN A 103 -1.27 -4.60 0.95
C GLN A 103 -2.64 -5.13 1.38
N LEU A 104 -2.91 -5.22 2.69
CA LEU A 104 -4.21 -5.65 3.22
C LEU A 104 -5.35 -4.74 2.74
N GLY A 105 -5.14 -3.41 2.77
CA GLY A 105 -6.11 -2.43 2.27
C GLY A 105 -6.35 -2.49 0.76
N SER A 106 -5.36 -2.92 -0.02
CA SER A 106 -5.45 -3.02 -1.49
C SER A 106 -6.07 -4.33 -1.96
N LEU A 107 -5.62 -5.46 -1.38
CA LEU A 107 -6.00 -6.80 -1.82
C LEU A 107 -7.33 -7.24 -1.20
N VAL A 108 -7.62 -6.77 0.02
CA VAL A 108 -8.82 -7.12 0.78
C VAL A 108 -9.05 -8.64 0.75
N PRO A 109 -8.17 -9.45 1.38
CA PRO A 109 -8.31 -10.90 1.42
C PRO A 109 -9.58 -11.34 2.16
N THR A 110 -10.05 -12.54 1.87
CA THR A 110 -11.29 -13.12 2.42
C THR A 110 -11.06 -13.93 3.70
N SER A 111 -9.84 -14.42 3.91
CA SER A 111 -9.42 -15.19 5.10
C SER A 111 -7.96 -14.91 5.45
N ALA A 112 -7.55 -15.27 6.66
CA ALA A 112 -6.15 -15.20 7.09
C ALA A 112 -5.23 -16.06 6.21
N GLU A 113 -5.71 -17.21 5.74
CA GLU A 113 -4.94 -18.09 4.86
C GLU A 113 -4.66 -17.45 3.50
N GLU A 114 -5.67 -16.82 2.88
CA GLU A 114 -5.46 -16.05 1.65
C GLU A 114 -4.53 -14.86 1.88
N ALA A 115 -4.68 -14.17 3.02
CA ALA A 115 -3.83 -13.04 3.37
C ALA A 115 -2.35 -13.45 3.45
N LYS A 116 -2.03 -14.57 4.12
CA LYS A 116 -0.66 -15.11 4.21
C LYS A 116 -0.14 -15.57 2.85
N ALA A 117 -0.98 -16.19 2.02
CA ALA A 117 -0.60 -16.63 0.68
C ALA A 117 -0.27 -15.46 -0.26
N LEU A 118 -1.02 -14.35 -0.16
CA LEU A 118 -0.80 -13.15 -0.98
C LEU A 118 0.31 -12.24 -0.42
N ILE A 119 0.49 -12.21 0.90
CA ILE A 119 1.43 -11.35 1.61
C ILE A 119 2.29 -12.24 2.54
N PRO A 120 3.33 -12.90 2.01
CA PRO A 120 4.05 -13.95 2.74
C PRO A 120 4.76 -13.48 4.02
N SER A 121 5.04 -12.18 4.17
CA SER A 121 5.63 -11.64 5.40
C SER A 121 4.70 -11.75 6.61
N LEU A 122 3.38 -11.82 6.38
CA LEU A 122 2.39 -12.02 7.45
C LEU A 122 2.54 -13.37 8.13
N GLU A 123 2.97 -14.41 7.42
CA GLU A 123 3.20 -15.74 8.00
C GLU A 123 4.23 -15.66 9.13
N ARG A 124 5.33 -14.93 8.91
CA ARG A 124 6.36 -14.72 9.94
C ARG A 124 5.85 -13.90 11.13
N LYS A 125 4.98 -12.92 10.90
CA LYS A 125 4.35 -12.12 11.97
C LYS A 125 3.43 -12.98 12.84
N VAL A 126 2.82 -14.02 12.25
CA VAL A 126 2.04 -15.01 12.99
C VAL A 126 2.94 -15.97 13.76
N GLU A 127 3.96 -16.54 13.10
CA GLU A 127 4.91 -17.47 13.72
C GLU A 127 5.66 -16.88 14.92
N ASN A 128 6.06 -15.61 14.83
CA ASN A 128 6.79 -14.93 15.89
C ASN A 128 5.88 -14.31 16.97
N GLY A 129 4.56 -14.46 16.86
CA GLY A 129 3.57 -13.97 17.82
C GLY A 129 3.34 -12.46 17.80
N THR A 130 3.79 -11.75 16.76
CA THR A 130 3.51 -10.31 16.57
C THR A 130 2.05 -10.05 16.20
N LEU A 131 1.43 -11.01 15.53
CA LEU A 131 0.02 -11.01 15.11
C LEU A 131 -0.55 -12.40 15.36
N SER A 132 -1.76 -12.53 15.88
CA SER A 132 -2.44 -13.83 15.92
C SER A 132 -3.22 -14.12 14.64
N ASP A 133 -3.43 -15.40 14.32
CA ASP A 133 -4.23 -15.80 13.16
C ASP A 133 -5.70 -15.31 13.33
N GLU A 134 -6.21 -15.28 14.57
CA GLU A 134 -7.54 -14.72 14.89
C GLU A 134 -7.63 -13.20 14.65
N GLU A 135 -6.57 -12.44 14.94
CA GLU A 135 -6.52 -11.01 14.64
C GLU A 135 -6.51 -10.77 13.13
N LEU A 136 -5.71 -11.55 12.38
CA LEU A 136 -5.65 -11.45 10.93
C LEU A 136 -7.00 -11.82 10.28
N GLU A 137 -7.64 -12.89 10.75
CA GLU A 137 -8.99 -13.29 10.32
C GLU A 137 -10.02 -12.19 10.66
N GLY A 138 -9.86 -11.53 11.81
CA GLY A 138 -10.65 -10.37 12.21
C GLY A 138 -10.53 -9.20 11.24
N ILE A 139 -9.30 -8.86 10.83
CA ILE A 139 -9.03 -7.83 9.80
C ILE A 139 -9.75 -8.20 8.51
N CYS A 140 -9.51 -9.41 7.97
CA CYS A 140 -10.11 -9.86 6.72
C CYS A 140 -11.64 -9.76 6.76
N ARG A 141 -12.26 -10.25 7.83
CA ARG A 141 -13.72 -10.22 8.00
C ARG A 141 -14.28 -8.80 8.01
N GLU A 142 -13.67 -7.87 8.76
CA GLU A 142 -14.14 -6.49 8.85
C GLU A 142 -13.92 -5.73 7.53
N LEU A 143 -12.79 -5.93 6.85
CA LEU A 143 -12.53 -5.34 5.52
C LEU A 143 -13.54 -5.84 4.48
N GLN A 144 -13.84 -7.14 4.47
CA GLN A 144 -14.87 -7.71 3.60
C GLN A 144 -16.27 -7.17 3.90
N ARG A 145 -16.59 -6.95 5.19
CA ARG A 145 -17.85 -6.34 5.60
C ARG A 145 -17.95 -4.92 5.07
N LEU A 146 -16.90 -4.12 5.22
CA LEU A 146 -16.84 -2.75 4.71
C LEU A 146 -16.94 -2.72 3.18
N LYS A 147 -16.22 -3.61 2.48
CA LYS A 147 -16.27 -3.71 1.01
C LYS A 147 -17.68 -3.97 0.50
N ARG A 148 -18.43 -4.88 1.14
CA ARG A 148 -19.83 -5.14 0.78
C ARG A 148 -20.73 -3.92 0.99
N GLN A 149 -20.44 -3.09 1.99
CA GLN A 149 -21.19 -1.87 2.25
C GLN A 149 -20.89 -0.76 1.23
N ALA A 150 -19.62 -0.64 0.81
CA ALA A 150 -19.18 0.35 -0.19
C ALA A 150 -19.66 0.04 -1.62
N GLN A 151 -20.07 -1.22 -1.90
CA GLN A 151 -20.56 -1.66 -3.21
C GLN A 151 -22.09 -1.63 -3.34
N LEU A 152 -22.82 -1.28 -2.27
CA LEU A 152 -24.27 -1.06 -2.26
C LEU A 152 -24.59 0.42 -2.52
#